data_AF-A0A4R6LDW9-F1
#
_entry.id   AF-A0A4R6LDW9-F1
#
_cell.length_a   1.000
_cell.length_b   1.000
_cell.length_c   1.000
_cell.angle_alpha   90.00
_cell.angle_beta   90.00
_cell.angle_gamma   90.00
#
_symmetry.space_group_name_H-M   'P 1'
#
loop_
_entity.id
_entity.type
_entity.pdbx_description
1 polymer ?
#
loop_
_entity_poly.entity_id
_entity_poly.type
_entity_poly.pdbx_seq_one_letter_code
_entity_poly.pdbx_strand_id
1 'polypeptide(L)'
;MATPRKIAVTTEVENGKFVENRNLIVDAIGIYEGKKVTVTIERHYNKRSNKQNRYYWGVIVEHWKNILREEWGDIYLESDVHEFLKTNLSFEEVIDESTGEVAINPITHETIRKPKSTTKNSTFGQEEYHEACRQLAWEMFQYQIPLPNEDLEQPIDVQFK
;
A
#
# COMPACT_ATOMS: atom_id res chain seq x y z
N MET A 1 6.87 38.05 3.91
CA MET A 1 6.86 36.67 4.44
C MET A 1 6.97 35.70 3.28
N ALA A 2 7.62 34.54 3.46
CA ALA A 2 7.73 33.53 2.41
C ALA A 2 6.34 32.93 2.13
N THR A 3 5.87 32.98 0.89
CA THR A 3 4.59 32.36 0.52
C THR A 3 4.82 30.86 0.30
N PRO A 4 4.05 29.97 0.95
CA PRO A 4 4.17 28.52 0.78
C PRO A 4 3.92 28.11 -0.67
N ARG A 5 4.57 27.03 -1.13
CA ARG A 5 4.38 26.51 -2.50
C ARG A 5 3.04 25.79 -2.70
N LYS A 6 2.48 25.20 -1.64
CA LYS A 6 1.20 24.49 -1.63
C LYS A 6 0.58 24.54 -0.24
N ILE A 7 -0.73 24.80 -0.18
CA ILE A 7 -1.55 24.62 1.02
C ILE A 7 -2.64 23.60 0.66
N ALA A 8 -2.84 22.59 1.51
CA ALA A 8 -3.88 21.59 1.34
C ALA A 8 -4.77 21.58 2.59
N VAL A 9 -6.07 21.76 2.40
CA VAL A 9 -7.08 21.75 3.48
C VAL A 9 -8.14 20.71 3.12
N THR A 10 -8.33 19.73 4.00
CA THR A 10 -9.42 18.76 3.88
C THR A 10 -10.71 19.40 4.37
N THR A 11 -11.79 19.23 3.63
CA THR A 11 -13.11 19.74 4.00
C THR A 11 -14.19 18.80 3.43
N GLU A 12 -15.30 18.71 4.14
CA GLU A 12 -16.51 18.03 3.66
C GLU A 12 -17.38 18.99 2.85
N VAL A 13 -18.04 18.48 1.81
CA VAL A 13 -18.97 19.25 0.97
C VAL A 13 -20.38 18.72 1.16
N GLU A 14 -21.25 19.54 1.72
CA GLU A 14 -22.68 19.27 1.79
C GLU A 14 -23.44 20.41 1.10
N ASN A 15 -24.47 20.07 0.32
CA ASN A 15 -25.33 21.05 -0.37
C ASN A 15 -24.54 22.07 -1.21
N GLY A 16 -23.43 21.65 -1.83
CA GLY A 16 -22.58 22.51 -2.64
C GLY A 16 -21.74 23.52 -1.85
N LYS A 17 -21.62 23.36 -0.53
CA LYS A 17 -20.83 24.23 0.34
C LYS A 17 -19.82 23.41 1.14
N PHE A 18 -18.62 23.96 1.33
CA PHE A 18 -17.66 23.43 2.32
C PHE A 18 -18.31 23.52 3.70
N VAL A 19 -18.38 22.46 4.48
CA VAL A 19 -19.01 22.49 5.82
C VAL A 19 -17.98 22.72 6.91
N GLU A 20 -16.76 22.23 6.69
CA GLU A 20 -15.66 22.30 7.65
C GLU A 20 -14.53 23.21 7.16
N ASN A 21 -13.70 23.70 8.08
CA ASN A 21 -12.44 24.39 7.80
C ASN A 21 -12.54 25.61 6.87
N ARG A 22 -13.71 26.25 6.76
CA ARG A 22 -13.94 27.44 5.92
C ARG A 22 -12.94 28.56 6.18
N ASN A 23 -12.69 28.87 7.46
CA ASN A 23 -11.78 29.94 7.84
C ASN A 23 -10.36 29.67 7.34
N LEU A 24 -9.88 28.43 7.47
CA LEU A 24 -8.56 28.02 6.98
C LEU A 24 -8.45 28.11 5.45
N ILE A 25 -9.53 27.84 4.72
CA ILE A 25 -9.57 28.02 3.27
C ILE A 25 -9.49 29.50 2.91
N VAL A 26 -10.25 30.36 3.60
CA VAL A 26 -10.20 31.81 3.37
C VAL A 26 -8.81 32.38 3.66
N ASP A 27 -8.21 31.97 4.77
CA ASP A 27 -6.85 32.38 5.14
C ASP A 27 -5.82 31.90 4.10
N ALA A 28 -5.96 30.65 3.62
CA ALA A 28 -5.10 30.09 2.58
C ALA A 28 -5.20 30.87 1.26
N ILE A 29 -6.41 31.29 0.87
CA ILE A 29 -6.61 32.15 -0.31
C ILE A 29 -5.95 33.51 -0.10
N GLY A 30 -6.13 34.13 1.07
CA GLY A 30 -5.53 35.43 1.41
C GLY A 30 -4.01 35.44 1.35
N ILE A 31 -3.35 34.32 1.69
CA ILE A 31 -1.88 34.16 1.58
C ILE A 31 -1.38 34.28 0.13
N TYR A 32 -2.22 33.94 -0.85
CA TYR A 32 -1.89 33.99 -2.28
C TYR A 32 -2.43 35.23 -3.01
N GLU A 33 -2.89 36.25 -2.28
CA GLU A 33 -3.39 37.50 -2.86
C GLU A 33 -2.39 38.09 -3.88
N GLY A 34 -2.91 38.53 -5.03
CA GLY A 34 -2.10 39.04 -6.14
C GLY A 34 -1.31 37.99 -6.93
N LYS A 35 -1.52 36.68 -6.71
CA LYS A 35 -0.85 35.60 -7.46
C LYS A 35 -1.85 34.79 -8.29
N LYS A 36 -1.35 34.24 -9.40
CA LYS A 36 -2.10 33.22 -10.17
C LYS A 36 -2.00 31.89 -9.43
N VAL A 37 -3.16 31.33 -9.06
CA VAL A 37 -3.27 30.05 -8.36
C VAL A 37 -4.09 29.05 -9.18
N THR A 38 -3.81 27.77 -9.00
CA THR A 38 -4.62 26.66 -9.52
C THR A 38 -5.41 26.06 -8.36
N VAL A 39 -6.73 25.94 -8.51
CA VAL A 39 -7.60 25.27 -7.52
C VAL A 39 -7.81 23.82 -7.96
N THR A 40 -7.59 22.88 -7.05
CA THR A 40 -7.79 21.45 -7.28
C THR A 40 -8.77 20.92 -6.24
N ILE A 41 -9.87 20.31 -6.70
CA ILE A 41 -10.84 19.62 -5.85
C ILE A 41 -10.73 18.13 -6.15
N GLU A 42 -10.27 17.36 -5.16
CA GLU A 42 -10.13 15.91 -5.25
C GLU A 42 -10.98 15.24 -4.18
N ARG A 43 -11.54 14.07 -4.48
CA ARG A 43 -12.24 13.27 -3.47
C ARG A 43 -11.21 12.85 -2.42
N HIS A 44 -11.40 13.28 -1.18
CA HIS A 44 -10.54 12.87 -0.08
C HIS A 44 -10.83 11.41 0.27
N TYR A 45 -9.89 10.53 -0.06
CA TYR A 45 -9.82 9.21 0.52
C TYR A 45 -8.92 9.30 1.74
N ASN A 46 -9.24 8.55 2.81
CA ASN A 46 -8.25 8.31 3.85
C ASN A 46 -7.03 7.69 3.16
N LYS A 47 -5.94 8.45 3.04
CA LYS A 47 -4.61 7.89 2.81
C LYS A 47 -4.49 6.79 3.86
N ARG A 48 -4.25 5.53 3.44
CA ARG A 48 -4.28 4.32 4.29
C ARG A 48 -4.01 4.67 5.75
N SER A 49 -4.87 4.24 6.67
CA SER A 49 -4.66 4.40 8.11
C SER A 49 -3.16 4.25 8.40
N ASN A 50 -2.52 5.29 8.94
CA ASN A 50 -1.06 5.29 9.18
C ASN A 50 -0.59 4.03 9.91
N LYS A 51 -1.48 3.36 10.65
CA LYS A 51 -1.24 2.07 11.31
C LYS A 51 -1.12 0.91 10.32
N GLN A 52 -2.05 0.74 9.39
CA GLN A 52 -2.03 -0.34 8.40
C GLN A 52 -0.80 -0.24 7.49
N ASN A 53 -0.47 0.96 7.01
CA ASN A 53 0.69 1.14 6.17
C ASN A 53 2.00 0.95 6.95
N ARG A 54 2.07 1.41 8.21
CA ARG A 54 3.22 1.18 9.08
C ARG A 54 3.40 -0.30 9.39
N TYR A 55 2.32 -1.01 9.64
CA TYR A 55 2.33 -2.46 9.86
C TYR A 55 2.81 -3.21 8.61
N TYR A 56 2.33 -2.84 7.43
CA TYR A 56 2.79 -3.46 6.20
C TYR A 56 4.31 -3.31 6.00
N TRP A 57 4.81 -2.07 6.03
CA TRP A 57 6.23 -1.83 5.75
C TRP A 57 7.14 -2.22 6.90
N GLY A 58 6.78 -1.87 8.13
CA GLY A 58 7.63 -2.07 9.32
C GLY A 58 7.43 -3.40 10.03
N VAL A 59 6.54 -4.27 9.56
CA VAL A 59 6.40 -5.63 10.09
C VAL A 59 6.41 -6.62 8.94
N ILE A 60 5.39 -6.63 8.08
CA ILE A 60 5.25 -7.66 7.04
C ILE A 60 6.46 -7.68 6.10
N VAL A 61 6.79 -6.55 5.48
CA VAL A 61 7.88 -6.46 4.49
C VAL A 61 9.24 -6.76 5.13
N GLU A 62 9.46 -6.30 6.36
CA GLU A 62 10.72 -6.53 7.09
C GLU A 62 10.90 -8.02 7.44
N HIS A 63 9.84 -8.69 7.89
CA HIS A 63 9.89 -10.13 8.15
C HIS A 63 10.13 -10.93 6.88
N TRP A 64 9.42 -10.60 5.79
CA TRP A 64 9.64 -11.23 4.49
C TRP A 64 11.07 -11.04 3.99
N LYS A 65 11.65 -9.86 4.16
CA LYS A 65 13.05 -9.60 3.80
C LYS A 65 14.02 -10.49 4.58
N ASN A 66 13.76 -10.74 5.86
CA ASN A 66 14.58 -11.64 6.68
C ASN A 66 14.40 -13.10 6.27
N ILE A 67 13.16 -13.55 6.08
CA ILE A 67 12.85 -14.91 5.60
C ILE A 67 13.58 -15.18 4.28
N LEU A 68 13.44 -14.30 3.29
CA LEU A 68 14.08 -14.48 1.98
C LEU A 68 15.61 -14.48 2.08
N ARG A 69 16.19 -13.69 2.98
CA ARG A 69 17.63 -13.71 3.24
C ARG A 69 18.08 -15.03 3.86
N GLU A 70 17.35 -15.54 4.84
CA GLU A 70 17.72 -16.75 5.57
C GLU A 70 17.54 -18.00 4.70
N GLU A 71 16.44 -18.08 3.96
CA GLU A 71 16.07 -19.25 3.17
C GLU A 71 16.75 -19.27 1.79
N TRP A 72 16.91 -18.11 1.14
CA TRP A 72 17.47 -18.04 -0.23
C TRP A 72 18.87 -17.43 -0.29
N GLY A 73 19.34 -16.78 0.78
CA GLY A 73 20.65 -16.12 0.83
C GLY A 73 20.70 -14.75 0.14
N ASP A 74 19.60 -14.28 -0.43
CA ASP A 74 19.54 -13.04 -1.20
C ASP A 74 19.20 -11.82 -0.34
N ILE A 75 19.83 -10.69 -0.62
CA ILE A 75 19.55 -9.42 0.05
C ILE A 75 18.60 -8.59 -0.82
N TYR A 76 17.33 -8.61 -0.47
CA TYR A 76 16.30 -7.80 -1.13
C TYR A 76 16.14 -6.42 -0.48
N LEU A 77 15.82 -5.42 -1.31
CA LEU A 77 15.29 -4.14 -0.83
C LEU A 77 13.80 -4.29 -0.50
N GLU A 78 13.27 -3.38 0.32
CA GLU A 78 11.84 -3.37 0.67
C GLU A 78 10.94 -3.24 -0.57
N SER A 79 11.40 -2.51 -1.60
CA SER A 79 10.71 -2.40 -2.89
C SER A 79 10.59 -3.75 -3.59
N ASP A 80 11.64 -4.56 -3.53
CA ASP A 80 11.72 -5.84 -4.23
C ASP A 80 10.83 -6.87 -3.54
N VAL A 81 10.85 -6.88 -2.20
CA VAL A 81 9.92 -7.67 -1.39
C VAL A 81 8.47 -7.23 -1.61
N HIS A 82 8.22 -5.93 -1.72
CA HIS A 82 6.90 -5.43 -2.05
C HIS A 82 6.42 -5.92 -3.43
N GLU A 83 7.27 -5.86 -4.46
CA GLU A 83 6.94 -6.36 -5.80
C GLU A 83 6.76 -7.88 -5.80
N PHE A 84 7.57 -8.63 -5.06
CA PHE A 84 7.42 -10.06 -4.88
C PHE A 84 6.05 -10.40 -4.30
N LEU A 85 5.67 -9.81 -3.17
CA LEU A 85 4.38 -10.04 -2.53
C LEU A 85 3.21 -9.67 -3.45
N LYS A 86 3.34 -8.54 -4.17
CA LYS A 86 2.32 -8.07 -5.09
C LYS A 86 2.13 -9.03 -6.26
N THR A 87 3.22 -9.56 -6.81
CA THR A 87 3.19 -10.49 -7.95
C THR A 87 2.59 -11.84 -7.56
N ASN A 88 2.79 -12.28 -6.31
CA ASN A 88 2.26 -13.55 -5.82
C ASN A 88 0.80 -13.45 -5.32
N LEU A 89 0.39 -12.31 -4.76
CA LEU A 89 -0.90 -12.21 -4.04
C LEU A 89 -1.89 -11.20 -4.64
N SER A 90 -1.43 -10.28 -5.50
CA SER A 90 -2.27 -9.24 -6.08
C SER A 90 -2.03 -9.11 -7.58
N PHE A 91 -2.55 -10.09 -8.32
CA PHE A 91 -2.52 -10.10 -9.78
C PHE A 91 -3.91 -10.26 -10.39
N GLU A 92 -4.04 -9.85 -11.63
CA GLU A 92 -5.16 -10.16 -12.50
C GLU A 92 -4.63 -10.98 -13.68
N GLU A 93 -5.37 -12.02 -14.06
CA GLU A 93 -5.05 -12.77 -15.27
C GLU A 93 -5.41 -11.91 -16.48
N VAL A 94 -4.51 -11.85 -17.45
CA VAL A 94 -4.77 -11.12 -18.69
C VAL A 94 -5.73 -11.97 -19.52
N ILE A 95 -6.87 -11.39 -19.88
CA ILE A 95 -7.86 -12.04 -20.75
C ILE A 95 -7.70 -11.47 -22.15
N ASP A 96 -7.63 -12.34 -23.15
CA ASP A 96 -7.71 -11.93 -24.54
C ASP A 96 -9.16 -11.52 -24.86
N GLU A 97 -9.39 -10.22 -25.10
CA GLU A 97 -10.72 -9.67 -25.35
C GLU A 97 -11.38 -10.25 -26.62
N SER A 98 -10.61 -10.84 -27.53
CA SER A 98 -11.11 -11.41 -28.77
C SER A 98 -11.60 -12.85 -28.64
N THR A 99 -11.01 -13.63 -27.73
CA THR A 99 -11.35 -15.05 -27.52
C THR A 99 -12.09 -15.29 -26.19
N GLY A 100 -11.96 -14.36 -25.23
CA GLY A 100 -12.44 -14.54 -23.86
C GLY A 100 -11.60 -15.51 -23.03
N GLU A 101 -10.48 -15.99 -23.57
CA GLU A 101 -9.59 -16.95 -22.90
C GLU A 101 -8.44 -16.23 -22.18
N VAL A 102 -7.88 -16.89 -21.17
CA VAL A 102 -6.73 -16.39 -20.44
C VAL A 102 -5.49 -16.40 -21.35
N ALA A 103 -4.80 -15.27 -21.43
CA ALA A 103 -3.61 -15.13 -22.24
C ALA A 103 -2.47 -15.99 -21.68
N ILE A 104 -1.92 -16.85 -22.52
CA ILE A 104 -0.79 -17.72 -22.20
C ILE A 104 0.48 -17.13 -22.81
N ASN A 105 1.57 -17.12 -22.04
CA ASN A 105 2.88 -16.76 -22.55
C ASN A 105 3.35 -17.81 -23.55
N PRO A 106 3.62 -17.46 -24.83
CA PRO A 106 3.97 -18.44 -25.85
C PRO A 106 5.36 -19.07 -25.66
N ILE A 107 6.18 -18.54 -24.75
CA ILE A 107 7.51 -19.05 -24.43
C ILE A 107 7.45 -19.95 -23.19
N THR A 108 6.87 -19.44 -22.09
CA THR A 108 6.84 -20.19 -20.81
C THR A 108 5.66 -21.14 -20.71
N HIS A 109 4.64 -20.99 -21.55
CA HIS A 109 3.35 -21.69 -21.50
C HIS A 109 2.58 -21.44 -20.18
N GLU A 110 2.94 -20.41 -19.43
CA GLU A 110 2.27 -20.00 -18.20
C GLU A 110 1.24 -18.90 -18.47
N THR A 111 0.25 -18.80 -17.59
CA THR A 111 -0.72 -17.70 -17.60
C THR A 111 -0.03 -16.35 -17.42
N ILE A 112 -0.34 -15.40 -18.32
CA ILE A 112 0.12 -14.02 -18.19
C ILE A 112 -0.68 -13.34 -17.07
N ARG A 113 0.05 -12.90 -16.04
CA ARG A 113 -0.50 -12.20 -14.88
C ARG A 113 0.00 -10.76 -14.85
N LYS A 114 -0.90 -9.82 -14.61
CA LYS A 114 -0.57 -8.41 -14.43
C LYS A 114 -0.68 -8.04 -12.94
N PRO A 115 0.35 -7.44 -12.34
CA PRO A 115 0.27 -7.01 -10.95
C PRO A 115 -0.75 -5.90 -10.80
N LYS A 116 -1.77 -6.13 -9.97
CA LYS A 116 -2.82 -5.17 -9.68
C LYS A 116 -2.31 -4.13 -8.69
N SER A 117 -2.59 -2.86 -8.96
CA SER A 117 -2.18 -1.78 -8.04
C SER A 117 -3.00 -1.84 -6.75
N THR A 118 -2.33 -2.02 -5.61
CA THR A 118 -2.94 -1.93 -4.27
C THR A 118 -3.15 -0.48 -3.83
N THR A 119 -2.82 0.51 -4.66
CA THR A 119 -2.93 1.94 -4.34
C THR A 119 -4.38 2.39 -4.18
N LYS A 120 -5.35 1.64 -4.72
CA LYS A 120 -6.80 1.92 -4.63
C LYS A 120 -7.56 0.98 -3.68
N ASN A 121 -6.87 0.13 -2.93
CA ASN A 121 -7.55 -0.81 -2.02
C ASN A 121 -8.28 -0.04 -0.91
N SER A 122 -9.49 -0.51 -0.59
CA SER A 122 -10.20 -0.08 0.62
C SER A 122 -9.46 -0.57 1.87
N THR A 123 -9.80 -0.02 3.04
CA THR A 123 -9.26 -0.46 4.33
C THR A 123 -9.44 -1.97 4.55
N PHE A 124 -10.58 -2.52 4.09
CA PHE A 124 -10.90 -3.95 4.15
C PHE A 124 -10.00 -4.76 3.20
N GLY A 125 -9.91 -4.36 1.93
CA GLY A 125 -9.07 -5.06 0.95
C GLY A 125 -7.57 -4.97 1.25
N GLN A 126 -7.14 -3.98 2.04
CA GLN A 126 -5.77 -3.91 2.54
C GLN A 126 -5.51 -4.94 3.65
N GLU A 127 -6.49 -5.20 4.53
CA GLU A 127 -6.33 -6.21 5.57
C GLU A 127 -6.37 -7.64 5.00
N GLU A 128 -7.25 -7.91 4.02
CA GLU A 128 -7.22 -9.18 3.28
C GLU A 128 -5.86 -9.43 2.63
N TYR A 129 -5.24 -8.37 2.07
CA TYR A 129 -3.90 -8.48 1.52
C TYR A 129 -2.83 -8.74 2.58
N HIS A 130 -2.92 -8.12 3.77
CA HIS A 130 -2.00 -8.41 4.87
C HIS A 130 -2.12 -9.84 5.36
N GLU A 131 -3.34 -10.34 5.52
CA GLU A 131 -3.61 -11.73 5.89
C GLU A 131 -3.01 -12.69 4.86
N ALA A 132 -3.23 -12.43 3.57
CA ALA A 132 -2.63 -13.23 2.51
C ALA A 132 -1.09 -13.21 2.56
N CYS A 133 -0.46 -12.07 2.89
CA CYS A 133 1.00 -11.99 3.06
C CYS A 133 1.51 -12.83 4.25
N ARG A 134 0.76 -12.86 5.36
CA ARG A 134 1.08 -13.70 6.53
C ARG A 134 0.91 -15.18 6.21
N GLN A 135 -0.23 -15.52 5.61
CA GLN A 135 -0.53 -16.90 5.24
C GLN A 135 0.50 -17.44 4.24
N LEU A 136 0.91 -16.64 3.24
CA LEU A 136 1.96 -17.05 2.31
C LEU A 136 3.29 -17.37 3.03
N ALA A 137 3.66 -16.60 4.06
CA ALA A 137 4.87 -16.87 4.83
C ALA A 137 4.78 -18.19 5.61
N TRP A 138 3.59 -18.48 6.16
CA TRP A 138 3.31 -19.75 6.81
C TRP A 138 3.34 -20.92 5.82
N GLU A 139 2.65 -20.82 4.69
CA GLU A 139 2.57 -21.90 3.71
C GLU A 139 3.93 -22.22 3.08
N MET A 140 4.75 -21.20 2.80
CA MET A 140 6.05 -21.40 2.16
C MET A 140 7.16 -21.80 3.14
N PHE A 141 7.17 -21.22 4.34
CA PHE A 141 8.32 -21.29 5.25
C PHE A 141 7.96 -21.72 6.67
N GLN A 142 6.68 -21.99 6.94
CA GLN A 142 6.15 -22.23 8.30
C GLN A 142 6.51 -21.10 9.27
N TYR A 143 6.64 -19.87 8.74
CA TYR A 143 7.00 -18.69 9.51
C TYR A 143 5.75 -17.88 9.88
N GLN A 144 5.56 -17.58 11.17
CA GLN A 144 4.45 -16.78 11.67
C GLN A 144 4.83 -15.30 11.75
N ILE A 145 4.28 -14.49 10.85
CA ILE A 145 4.43 -13.03 10.91
C ILE A 145 3.41 -12.45 11.92
N PRO A 146 3.85 -11.62 12.87
CA PRO A 146 2.97 -11.17 13.95
C PRO A 146 1.92 -10.14 13.51
N LEU A 147 0.84 -10.05 14.28
CA LEU A 147 -0.19 -9.03 14.12
C LEU A 147 0.28 -7.67 14.67
N PRO A 148 -0.29 -6.53 14.20
CA PRO A 148 0.18 -5.19 14.56
C PRO A 148 0.10 -4.84 16.05
N ASN A 149 -0.62 -5.64 16.86
CA ASN A 149 -0.80 -5.42 18.29
C ASN A 149 -0.28 -6.58 19.16
N GLU A 150 0.32 -7.62 18.57
CA GLU A 150 0.73 -8.82 19.32
C GLU A 150 2.20 -8.76 19.77
N ASP A 151 3.06 -7.96 19.13
CA ASP A 151 4.50 -7.94 19.45
C ASP A 151 5.02 -6.55 19.86
N LEU A 152 5.01 -6.29 21.16
CA LEU A 152 6.05 -5.48 21.84
C LEU A 152 6.83 -6.30 22.88
N GLU A 153 6.53 -7.57 23.05
CA GLU A 153 7.18 -8.44 24.03
C GLU A 153 7.33 -9.83 23.45
N GLN A 154 8.42 -10.12 22.73
CA GLN A 154 9.16 -11.38 22.93
C GLN A 154 10.66 -11.17 22.66
N PRO A 155 11.55 -11.61 23.57
CA PRO A 155 12.98 -11.57 23.37
C PRO A 155 13.39 -12.61 22.32
N ILE A 156 14.33 -12.22 21.46
CA ILE A 156 14.88 -13.02 20.39
C ILE A 156 15.68 -14.19 20.99
N ASP A 157 15.06 -15.36 21.13
CA ASP A 157 15.77 -16.62 21.37
C ASP A 157 15.82 -17.42 20.07
N VAL A 158 16.85 -17.16 19.25
CA VAL A 158 17.20 -18.03 18.11
C VAL A 158 17.91 -19.26 18.67
N GLN A 159 17.19 -20.37 18.79
CA GLN A 159 17.79 -21.68 19.02
C GLN A 159 18.25 -22.25 17.67
N PHE A 160 19.54 -22.14 17.39
CA PHE A 160 20.19 -22.83 16.28
C PHE A 160 20.19 -24.35 16.54
N LYS A 161 19.81 -25.13 15.52
CA LYS A 161 20.08 -26.58 15.45
C LYS A 161 21.24 -26.84 14.50
#